data_AF-A0A8H9H649-F1
#
_entry.id   AF-A0A8H9H649-F1
#
_cell.length_a   1.000
_cell.length_b   1.000
_cell.length_c   1.000
_cell.angle_alpha   90.00
_cell.angle_beta   90.00
_cell.angle_gamma   90.00
#
_symmetry.space_group_name_H-M   'P 1'
#
loop_
_entity.id
_entity.type
_entity.pdbx_description
1 polymer ?
#
loop_
_entity_poly.entity_id
_entity_poly.type
_entity_poly.pdbx_seq_one_letter_code
_entity_poly.pdbx_strand_id
1 'polypeptide(L)'
;MRGTRVRDARAAAARWVAREAASAANFAGAYLTGSAAWADPDAMLPPTSDVDVAVVVTDSAPPPKLGKVPWEGVLVEVTYVSWDGLASADDVLASCHLAGAFRTDTVIADPTGRLARLQAAVAAGFAERRWARLRCEDAERRITGGLAALDPRRPFHDQVTAWLFPAGVTTHVLLAAGLRNPTVRLRYPAVRELLRAYRRMDVYEELLGLLGCAHLTRERVTAHLAAMTRAFDAAAAAARTPFPFSADVTEAARPVAVDGGADLVARGLHREAVFWIAATYARCLKILAADAPGETGHLAGFADLAADLGAGSPDDLRRRASEVTAYLPRLRAVAEEIMDANPEIRDGSAPGG
;
A
#
# COMPACT_ATOMS: atom_id res chain seq x y z
N MET A 1 -2.23 -24.42 14.64
CA MET A 1 -1.11 -23.53 15.05
C MET A 1 -1.66 -22.51 16.03
N ARG A 2 -0.98 -22.27 17.16
CA ARG A 2 -1.29 -21.07 17.99
C ARG A 2 -0.92 -19.86 17.14
N GLY A 3 -1.79 -18.86 17.06
CA GLY A 3 -1.45 -17.64 16.33
C GLY A 3 -0.24 -16.94 16.95
N THR A 4 0.40 -16.06 16.19
CA THR A 4 1.54 -15.24 16.65
C THR A 4 1.00 -13.89 17.14
N ARG A 5 1.44 -13.40 18.31
CA ARG A 5 1.08 -12.03 18.72
C ARG A 5 1.93 -11.03 17.94
N VAL A 6 1.40 -9.82 17.74
CA VAL A 6 2.10 -8.75 17.02
C VAL A 6 3.47 -8.48 17.65
N ARG A 7 3.59 -8.40 18.98
CA ARG A 7 4.90 -8.19 19.63
C ARG A 7 5.92 -9.27 19.30
N ASP A 8 5.49 -10.52 19.22
CA ASP A 8 6.38 -11.66 18.96
C ASP A 8 6.83 -11.64 17.49
N ALA A 9 5.93 -11.26 16.59
CA ALA A 9 6.22 -11.07 15.17
C ALA A 9 7.22 -9.92 14.94
N ARG A 10 7.06 -8.78 15.63
CA ARG A 10 8.02 -7.67 15.60
C ARG A 10 9.39 -8.10 16.11
N ALA A 11 9.43 -8.88 17.21
CA ALA A 11 10.66 -9.41 17.76
C ALA A 11 11.35 -10.41 16.81
N ALA A 12 10.58 -11.23 16.09
CA ALA A 12 11.10 -12.13 15.06
C ALA A 12 11.74 -11.35 13.89
N ALA A 13 11.08 -10.28 13.43
CA ALA A 13 11.63 -9.40 12.40
C ALA A 13 12.93 -8.69 12.87
N ALA A 14 12.99 -8.24 14.13
CA ALA A 14 14.22 -7.67 14.71
C ALA A 14 15.36 -8.68 14.75
N ARG A 15 15.08 -9.95 15.12
CA ARG A 15 16.07 -11.03 15.07
C ARG A 15 16.53 -11.33 13.64
N TRP A 16 15.62 -11.30 12.68
CA TRP A 16 15.97 -11.43 11.26
C TRP A 16 16.96 -10.34 10.84
N VAL A 17 16.69 -9.06 11.17
CA VAL A 17 17.61 -7.94 10.87
C VAL A 17 18.98 -8.15 11.52
N ALA A 18 19.00 -8.50 12.81
CA ALA A 18 20.25 -8.69 13.54
C ALA A 18 21.14 -9.79 12.93
N ARG A 19 20.51 -10.84 12.39
CA ARG A 19 21.22 -11.99 11.81
C ARG A 19 21.61 -11.80 10.35
N GLU A 20 20.70 -11.28 9.53
CA GLU A 20 20.82 -11.30 8.06
C GLU A 20 21.26 -9.96 7.46
N ALA A 21 21.02 -8.82 8.14
CA ALA A 21 21.29 -7.50 7.59
C ALA A 21 22.36 -6.70 8.35
N ALA A 22 22.39 -6.82 9.69
CA ALA A 22 23.18 -5.93 10.54
C ALA A 22 24.71 -6.08 10.40
N SER A 23 25.20 -7.18 9.82
CA SER A 23 26.62 -7.42 9.57
C SER A 23 27.14 -6.75 8.30
N ALA A 24 26.26 -6.24 7.44
CA ALA A 24 26.65 -5.60 6.20
C ALA A 24 27.33 -4.24 6.49
N ALA A 25 28.45 -3.95 5.81
CA ALA A 25 29.23 -2.73 6.04
C ALA A 25 28.45 -1.44 5.72
N ASN A 26 27.47 -1.51 4.81
CA ASN A 26 26.59 -0.42 4.42
C ASN A 26 25.31 -0.33 5.26
N PHE A 27 25.14 -1.15 6.30
CA PHE A 27 23.95 -1.13 7.14
C PHE A 27 23.89 0.13 8.02
N ALA A 28 22.80 0.90 7.89
CA ALA A 28 22.58 2.15 8.64
C ALA A 28 21.48 2.04 9.71
N GLY A 29 20.73 0.93 9.73
CA GLY A 29 19.65 0.67 10.68
C GLY A 29 18.46 -0.02 10.03
N ALA A 30 17.40 -0.24 10.81
CA ALA A 30 16.15 -0.80 10.31
C ALA A 30 14.96 -0.34 11.15
N TYR A 31 13.80 -0.25 10.51
CA TYR A 31 12.54 0.08 11.14
C TYR A 31 11.39 -0.73 10.56
N LEU A 32 10.31 -0.86 11.32
CA LEU A 32 9.09 -1.52 10.90
C LEU A 32 8.16 -0.54 10.18
N THR A 33 7.43 -1.04 9.19
CA THR A 33 6.36 -0.31 8.53
C THR A 33 5.10 -1.18 8.40
N GLY A 34 4.08 -0.66 7.72
CA GLY A 34 2.83 -1.37 7.47
C GLY A 34 2.02 -1.70 8.72
N SER A 35 1.05 -2.61 8.58
CA SER A 35 0.05 -2.85 9.62
C SER A 35 0.63 -3.45 10.91
N ALA A 36 1.67 -4.27 10.80
CA ALA A 36 2.31 -4.87 11.96
C ALA A 36 3.01 -3.83 12.82
N ALA A 37 3.52 -2.73 12.26
CA ALA A 37 4.18 -1.65 13.00
C ALA A 37 3.23 -0.88 13.94
N TRP A 38 1.93 -0.80 13.62
CA TRP A 38 0.97 0.04 14.38
C TRP A 38 -0.13 -0.75 15.06
N ALA A 39 -0.24 -2.05 14.80
CA ALA A 39 -1.20 -2.91 15.48
C ALA A 39 -0.92 -2.97 16.99
N ASP A 40 -1.96 -3.28 17.77
CA ASP A 40 -1.82 -3.55 19.20
C ASP A 40 -0.81 -4.69 19.42
N PRO A 41 0.27 -4.49 20.21
CA PRO A 41 1.28 -5.51 20.49
C PRO A 41 0.70 -6.82 21.07
N ASP A 42 -0.41 -6.74 21.80
CA ASP A 42 -1.08 -7.87 22.44
C ASP A 42 -2.04 -8.61 21.50
N ALA A 43 -2.44 -7.97 20.39
CA ALA A 43 -3.31 -8.57 19.39
C ALA A 43 -2.61 -9.71 18.64
N MET A 44 -3.43 -10.60 18.07
CA MET A 44 -2.95 -11.64 17.18
C MET A 44 -2.63 -11.04 15.81
N LEU A 45 -1.46 -11.36 15.27
CA LEU A 45 -1.14 -11.05 13.88
C LEU A 45 -2.08 -11.87 12.98
N PRO A 46 -2.85 -11.23 12.07
CA PRO A 46 -3.71 -11.96 11.15
C PRO A 46 -2.88 -12.92 10.28
N PRO A 47 -3.37 -14.13 9.98
CA PRO A 47 -2.67 -15.06 9.08
C PRO A 47 -2.45 -14.50 7.67
N THR A 48 -3.22 -13.48 7.30
CA THR A 48 -3.16 -12.78 6.02
C THR A 48 -2.24 -11.55 6.06
N SER A 49 -1.44 -11.39 7.11
CA SER A 49 -0.52 -10.26 7.30
C SER A 49 0.93 -10.73 7.37
N ASP A 50 1.79 -9.90 6.79
CA ASP A 50 3.24 -9.91 6.89
C ASP A 50 3.73 -8.87 7.92
N VAL A 51 5.03 -8.89 8.17
CA VAL A 51 5.76 -7.88 8.94
C VAL A 51 6.69 -7.13 7.99
N ASP A 52 6.33 -5.91 7.63
CA ASP A 52 7.16 -5.09 6.75
C ASP A 52 8.38 -4.51 7.50
N VAL A 53 9.56 -4.76 6.95
CA VAL A 53 10.85 -4.28 7.44
C VAL A 53 11.51 -3.42 6.36
N ALA A 54 11.84 -2.19 6.74
CA ALA A 54 12.71 -1.33 5.95
C ALA A 54 14.15 -1.43 6.49
N VAL A 55 15.05 -1.98 5.70
CA VAL A 55 16.49 -2.00 5.98
C VAL A 55 17.11 -0.76 5.36
N VAL A 56 17.72 0.09 6.19
CA VAL A 56 18.34 1.33 5.75
C VAL A 56 19.80 1.08 5.44
N VAL A 57 20.23 1.48 4.24
CA VAL A 57 21.61 1.34 3.76
C VAL A 57 22.22 2.69 3.43
N THR A 58 23.54 2.80 3.55
CA THR A 58 24.28 4.02 3.19
C THR A 58 24.47 4.21 1.69
N ASP A 59 24.22 3.17 0.89
CA ASP A 59 24.33 3.27 -0.56
C ASP A 59 23.23 4.17 -1.11
N SER A 60 23.58 5.06 -2.04
CA SER A 60 22.62 5.96 -2.70
C SER A 60 21.62 5.20 -3.57
N ALA A 61 22.07 4.11 -4.20
CA ALA A 61 21.24 3.15 -4.90
C ALA A 61 21.09 1.89 -4.04
N PRO A 62 19.96 1.69 -3.34
CA PRO A 62 19.76 0.51 -2.51
C PRO A 62 19.67 -0.74 -3.38
N PRO A 63 20.03 -1.93 -2.85
CA PRO A 63 19.90 -3.17 -3.58
C PRO A 63 18.42 -3.49 -3.90
N PRO A 64 18.16 -4.37 -4.88
CA PRO A 64 16.81 -4.83 -5.18
C PRO A 64 16.11 -5.36 -3.92
N LYS A 65 14.79 -5.16 -3.88
CA LYS A 65 13.94 -5.65 -2.79
C LYS A 65 14.13 -7.16 -2.59
N LEU A 66 14.47 -7.58 -1.37
CA LEU A 66 14.57 -9.00 -1.02
C LEU A 66 13.19 -9.68 -1.01
N GLY A 67 12.15 -8.95 -0.58
CA GLY A 67 10.78 -9.41 -0.67
C GLY A 67 10.34 -10.22 0.56
N LYS A 68 9.50 -11.23 0.35
CA LYS A 68 8.79 -11.97 1.40
C LYS A 68 9.55 -13.23 1.79
N VAL A 69 9.98 -13.30 3.05
CA VAL A 69 10.80 -14.38 3.60
C VAL A 69 10.09 -14.99 4.80
N PRO A 70 9.82 -16.31 4.80
CA PRO A 70 9.35 -17.01 6.00
C PRO A 70 10.47 -17.04 7.06
N TRP A 71 10.17 -16.55 8.26
CA TRP A 71 11.11 -16.50 9.37
C TRP A 71 10.41 -16.76 10.70
N GLU A 72 10.84 -17.78 11.46
CA GLU A 72 10.32 -18.07 12.81
C GLU A 72 8.76 -18.10 12.90
N GLY A 73 8.10 -18.58 11.85
CA GLY A 73 6.63 -18.67 11.81
C GLY A 73 5.90 -17.37 11.45
N VAL A 74 6.62 -16.34 11.00
CA VAL A 74 6.04 -15.12 10.40
C VAL A 74 6.56 -14.90 8.99
N LEU A 75 5.83 -14.14 8.18
CA LEU A 75 6.29 -13.70 6.86
C LEU A 75 6.88 -12.29 7.00
N VAL A 76 8.18 -12.14 6.78
CA VAL A 76 8.87 -10.85 6.85
C VAL A 76 8.99 -10.30 5.43
N GLU A 77 8.48 -9.10 5.19
CA GLU A 77 8.61 -8.42 3.90
C GLU A 77 9.73 -7.36 3.99
N VAL A 78 10.85 -7.61 3.33
CA VAL A 78 12.05 -6.78 3.44
C VAL A 78 12.19 -5.87 2.22
N THR A 79 12.32 -4.58 2.49
CA THR A 79 12.63 -3.54 1.51
C THR A 79 13.89 -2.78 1.91
N TYR A 80 14.74 -2.44 0.95
CA TYR A 80 15.90 -1.59 1.20
C TYR A 80 15.59 -0.13 0.90
N VAL A 81 16.05 0.75 1.78
CA VAL A 81 15.88 2.22 1.67
C VAL A 81 17.24 2.86 1.81
N SER A 82 17.58 3.79 0.90
CA SER A 82 18.80 4.58 1.04
C SER A 82 18.65 5.60 2.16
N TRP A 83 19.71 5.79 2.95
CA TRP A 83 19.78 6.85 3.95
C TRP A 83 19.51 8.23 3.33
N ASP A 84 19.92 8.46 2.08
CA ASP A 84 19.75 9.76 1.41
C ASP A 84 18.27 10.17 1.35
N GLY A 85 17.36 9.19 1.23
CA GLY A 85 15.91 9.43 1.26
C GLY A 85 15.32 9.69 2.64
N LEU A 86 16.12 9.57 3.71
CA LEU A 86 15.73 9.74 5.11
C LEU A 86 16.53 10.83 5.83
N ALA A 87 17.46 11.50 5.14
CA ALA A 87 18.39 12.44 5.75
C ALA A 87 17.72 13.72 6.29
N SER A 88 16.53 14.06 5.81
CA SER A 88 15.79 15.27 6.16
C SER A 88 14.47 14.92 6.84
N ALA A 89 14.27 15.39 8.07
CA ALA A 89 13.02 15.18 8.80
C ALA A 89 11.83 15.86 8.10
N ASP A 90 12.06 17.03 7.48
CA ASP A 90 11.05 17.78 6.74
C ASP A 90 10.61 17.02 5.48
N ASP A 91 11.55 16.42 4.74
CA ASP A 91 11.23 15.61 3.56
C ASP A 91 10.46 14.34 3.95
N VAL A 92 10.85 13.71 5.07
CA VAL A 92 10.11 12.56 5.62
C VAL A 92 8.72 12.96 6.09
N LEU A 93 8.56 14.11 6.76
CA LEU A 93 7.29 14.64 7.24
C LEU A 93 6.32 14.99 6.10
N ALA A 94 6.84 15.51 4.99
CA ALA A 94 6.08 15.84 3.79
C ALA A 94 5.70 14.60 2.94
N SER A 95 6.44 13.49 3.10
CA SER A 95 6.20 12.27 2.34
C SER A 95 4.99 11.49 2.85
N CYS A 96 4.02 11.21 1.96
CA CYS A 96 2.83 10.47 2.34
C CYS A 96 3.10 8.98 2.63
N HIS A 97 4.25 8.43 2.24
CA HIS A 97 4.61 7.03 2.47
C HIS A 97 5.65 6.82 3.57
N LEU A 98 6.48 7.83 3.87
CA LEU A 98 7.55 7.69 4.86
C LEU A 98 7.11 8.17 6.26
N ALA A 99 6.41 9.30 6.34
CA ALA A 99 6.07 9.94 7.62
C ALA A 99 5.41 8.99 8.62
N GLY A 100 4.48 8.15 8.14
CA GLY A 100 3.71 7.26 9.00
C GLY A 100 4.53 6.15 9.66
N ALA A 101 5.71 5.80 9.11
CA ALA A 101 6.60 4.83 9.75
C ALA A 101 7.31 5.44 10.98
N PHE A 102 7.55 6.76 10.99
CA PHE A 102 8.31 7.44 12.03
C PHE A 102 7.44 8.21 13.04
N ARG A 103 6.11 8.23 12.86
CA ARG A 103 5.18 8.89 13.79
C ARG A 103 5.20 8.30 15.22
N THR A 104 5.54 7.02 15.33
CA THR A 104 5.73 6.26 16.58
C THR A 104 7.07 5.55 16.52
N ASP A 105 7.53 5.03 17.65
CA ASP A 105 8.77 4.25 17.67
C ASP A 105 8.57 2.89 17.00
N THR A 106 9.12 2.76 15.79
CA THR A 106 9.15 1.55 14.97
C THR A 106 10.56 1.06 14.71
N VAL A 107 11.57 1.73 15.28
CA VAL A 107 12.98 1.45 15.03
C VAL A 107 13.35 0.15 15.73
N ILE A 108 13.93 -0.79 14.98
CA ILE A 108 14.31 -2.12 15.49
C ILE A 108 15.83 -2.33 15.50
N ALA A 109 16.58 -1.48 14.79
CA ALA A 109 18.04 -1.40 14.86
C ALA A 109 18.51 0.01 14.48
N ASP A 110 19.38 0.62 15.29
CA ASP A 110 19.93 1.95 15.01
C ASP A 110 21.37 2.06 15.53
N PRO A 111 22.36 1.49 14.80
CA PRO A 111 23.75 1.51 15.25
C PRO A 111 24.36 2.91 15.32
N THR A 112 23.75 3.89 14.66
CA THR A 112 24.27 5.27 14.56
C THR A 112 23.53 6.27 15.43
N GLY A 113 22.37 5.91 15.98
CA GLY A 113 21.45 6.82 16.67
C GLY A 113 20.74 7.80 15.74
N ARG A 114 20.89 7.68 14.41
CA ARG A 114 20.32 8.64 13.44
C ARG A 114 18.84 8.37 13.20
N LEU A 115 18.40 7.11 13.21
CA LEU A 115 16.98 6.77 13.04
C LEU A 115 16.16 7.23 14.25
N ALA A 116 16.67 7.09 15.47
CA ALA A 116 16.02 7.59 16.67
C ALA A 116 15.86 9.11 16.65
N ARG A 117 16.87 9.86 16.19
CA ARG A 117 16.77 11.32 16.02
C ARG A 117 15.73 11.71 14.98
N LEU A 118 15.73 11.02 13.83
CA LEU A 118 14.75 11.23 12.78
C LEU A 118 13.33 10.93 13.28
N GLN A 119 13.15 9.80 13.95
CA GLN A 119 11.89 9.37 14.54
C GLN A 119 11.36 10.42 15.52
N ALA A 120 12.19 10.92 16.44
CA ALA A 120 11.78 11.95 17.39
C ALA A 120 11.34 13.25 16.69
N ALA A 121 12.08 13.71 15.67
CA ALA A 121 11.74 14.90 14.90
C ALA A 121 10.42 14.73 14.12
N VAL A 122 10.24 13.59 13.44
CA VAL A 122 9.03 13.30 12.68
C VAL A 122 7.83 13.12 13.62
N ALA A 123 7.97 12.43 14.75
CA ALA A 123 6.88 12.25 15.70
C ALA A 123 6.40 13.58 16.31
N ALA A 124 7.32 14.50 16.60
CA ALA A 124 6.98 15.84 17.07
C ALA A 124 6.15 16.62 16.04
N GLY A 125 6.56 16.57 14.77
CA GLY A 125 5.92 17.30 13.68
C GLY A 125 4.74 16.59 13.02
N PHE A 126 4.54 15.28 13.25
CA PHE A 126 3.64 14.46 12.42
C PHE A 126 2.22 15.03 12.33
N ALA A 127 1.70 15.56 13.44
CA ALA A 127 0.35 16.08 13.55
C ALA A 127 0.21 17.58 13.23
N GLU A 128 1.29 18.27 12.88
CA GLU A 128 1.18 19.69 12.50
C GLU A 128 0.46 19.83 11.15
N ARG A 129 -0.45 20.80 11.08
CA ARG A 129 -1.30 21.08 9.90
C ARG A 129 -0.49 21.24 8.61
N ARG A 130 0.66 21.93 8.67
CA ARG A 130 1.52 22.12 7.48
C ARG A 130 1.99 20.80 6.89
N TRP A 131 2.37 19.84 7.74
CA TRP A 131 2.88 18.54 7.30
C TRP A 131 1.76 17.63 6.84
N ALA A 132 0.60 17.66 7.51
CA ALA A 132 -0.59 16.95 7.05
C ALA A 132 -1.00 17.41 5.63
N ARG A 133 -1.02 18.72 5.38
CA ARG A 133 -1.31 19.28 4.05
C ARG A 133 -0.28 18.86 3.00
N LEU A 134 1.02 18.99 3.30
CA LEU A 134 2.09 18.57 2.37
C LEU A 134 2.00 17.07 2.00
N ARG A 135 1.60 16.20 2.93
CA ARG A 135 1.34 14.78 2.64
C ARG A 135 0.12 14.57 1.75
N CYS A 136 -0.94 15.35 1.92
CA CYS A 136 -2.10 15.32 1.02
C CYS A 136 -1.66 15.70 -0.40
N GLU A 137 -0.89 16.78 -0.53
CA GLU A 137 -0.35 17.23 -1.81
C GLU A 137 0.62 16.21 -2.44
N ASP A 138 1.43 15.51 -1.64
CA ASP A 138 2.29 14.43 -2.15
C ASP A 138 1.49 13.27 -2.73
N ALA A 139 0.41 12.88 -2.04
CA ALA A 139 -0.52 11.87 -2.54
C ALA A 139 -1.19 12.35 -3.84
N GLU A 140 -1.63 13.61 -3.92
CA GLU A 140 -2.19 14.19 -5.15
C GLU A 140 -1.20 14.20 -6.31
N ARG A 141 0.07 14.59 -6.09
CA ARG A 141 1.11 14.56 -7.13
C ARG A 141 1.34 13.15 -7.67
N ARG A 142 1.26 12.13 -6.81
CA ARG A 142 1.35 10.72 -7.23
C ARG A 142 0.16 10.30 -8.08
N ILE A 143 -1.04 10.78 -7.76
CA ILE A 143 -2.24 10.55 -8.59
C ILE A 143 -2.03 11.15 -9.98
N THR A 144 -1.70 12.45 -10.05
CA THR A 144 -1.57 13.15 -11.34
C THR A 144 -0.40 12.62 -12.16
N GLY A 145 0.76 12.37 -11.54
CA GLY A 145 1.94 11.84 -12.20
C GLY A 145 1.73 10.42 -12.73
N GLY A 146 1.07 9.56 -11.95
CA GLY A 146 0.76 8.19 -12.36
C GLY A 146 -0.25 8.12 -13.51
N LEU A 147 -1.32 8.91 -13.45
CA LEU A 147 -2.33 8.95 -14.52
C LEU A 147 -1.79 9.56 -15.82
N ALA A 148 -0.89 10.55 -15.73
CA ALA A 148 -0.23 11.12 -16.90
C ALA A 148 0.71 10.12 -17.62
N ALA A 149 1.15 9.06 -16.93
CA ALA A 149 2.03 8.04 -17.49
C ALA A 149 1.30 6.89 -18.20
N LEU A 150 -0.03 6.97 -18.38
CA LEU A 150 -0.80 5.96 -19.11
C LEU A 150 -0.35 5.88 -20.58
N ASP A 151 0.11 4.69 -21.00
CA ASP A 151 0.57 4.42 -22.36
C ASP A 151 -0.26 3.27 -22.99
N PRO A 152 -1.10 3.55 -24.01
CA PRO A 152 -1.98 2.55 -24.61
C PRO A 152 -1.23 1.45 -25.39
N ARG A 153 0.09 1.59 -25.59
CA ARG A 153 0.93 0.59 -26.27
C ARG A 153 1.46 -0.49 -25.33
N ARG A 154 1.30 -0.32 -24.01
CA ARG A 154 1.72 -1.33 -23.02
C ARG A 154 0.77 -2.53 -23.04
N PRO A 155 1.19 -3.71 -22.57
CA PRO A 155 0.26 -4.82 -22.35
C PRO A 155 -0.96 -4.40 -21.53
N PHE A 156 -2.14 -4.92 -21.84
CA PHE A 156 -3.39 -4.44 -21.23
C PHE A 156 -3.39 -4.51 -19.68
N HIS A 157 -2.82 -5.55 -19.09
CA HIS A 157 -2.68 -5.66 -17.62
C HIS A 157 -1.78 -4.56 -17.02
N ASP A 158 -0.77 -4.09 -17.75
CA ASP A 158 0.08 -2.98 -17.35
C ASP A 158 -0.69 -1.65 -17.42
N GLN A 159 -1.53 -1.47 -18.44
CA GLN A 159 -2.40 -0.29 -18.57
C GLN A 159 -3.41 -0.20 -17.41
N VAL A 160 -4.08 -1.32 -17.10
CA VAL A 160 -5.01 -1.39 -15.95
C VAL A 160 -4.28 -1.06 -14.65
N THR A 161 -3.08 -1.62 -14.44
CA THR A 161 -2.26 -1.33 -13.24
C THR A 161 -1.91 0.15 -13.15
N ALA A 162 -1.49 0.76 -14.26
CA ALA A 162 -1.08 2.16 -14.32
C ALA A 162 -2.22 3.15 -13.99
N TRP A 163 -3.47 2.78 -14.26
CA TRP A 163 -4.64 3.55 -13.80
C TRP A 163 -5.03 3.21 -12.35
N LEU A 164 -5.12 1.92 -12.03
CA LEU A 164 -5.69 1.40 -10.79
C LEU A 164 -4.94 1.91 -9.56
N PHE A 165 -3.61 1.95 -9.60
CA PHE A 165 -2.79 2.40 -8.48
C PHE A 165 -3.03 3.88 -8.16
N PRO A 166 -2.85 4.82 -9.10
CA PRO A 166 -3.21 6.23 -8.91
C PRO A 166 -4.66 6.44 -8.47
N ALA A 167 -5.63 5.76 -9.12
CA ALA A 167 -7.04 5.87 -8.75
C ALA A 167 -7.28 5.52 -7.27
N GLY A 168 -6.63 4.48 -6.75
CA GLY A 168 -6.76 4.13 -5.34
C GLY A 168 -5.95 5.00 -4.38
N VAL A 169 -4.97 5.79 -4.84
CA VAL A 169 -4.24 6.77 -4.00
C VAL A 169 -5.15 7.94 -3.57
N THR A 170 -6.29 8.15 -4.23
CA THR A 170 -7.32 9.09 -3.77
C THR A 170 -7.71 8.89 -2.31
N THR A 171 -7.81 7.64 -1.86
CA THR A 171 -8.07 7.30 -0.45
C THR A 171 -7.00 7.85 0.48
N HIS A 172 -5.73 7.86 0.03
CA HIS A 172 -4.56 8.25 0.83
C HIS A 172 -4.51 9.74 1.12
N VAL A 173 -5.05 10.57 0.22
CA VAL A 173 -5.20 12.02 0.45
C VAL A 173 -6.01 12.26 1.72
N LEU A 174 -7.16 11.60 1.84
CA LEU A 174 -8.04 11.73 3.00
C LEU A 174 -7.46 11.08 4.25
N LEU A 175 -6.80 9.93 4.10
CA LEU A 175 -6.14 9.25 5.21
C LEU A 175 -5.02 10.10 5.80
N ALA A 176 -4.22 10.78 4.97
CA ALA A 176 -3.18 11.70 5.42
C ALA A 176 -3.76 12.88 6.20
N ALA A 177 -4.86 13.48 5.74
CA ALA A 177 -5.62 14.51 6.47
C ALA A 177 -6.15 14.00 7.82
N GLY A 178 -6.58 12.74 7.86
CA GLY A 178 -7.03 12.06 9.08
C GLY A 178 -5.91 11.52 9.98
N LEU A 179 -4.62 11.80 9.69
CA LEU A 179 -3.46 11.25 10.40
C LEU A 179 -3.45 9.70 10.46
N ARG A 180 -3.98 9.05 9.42
CA ARG A 180 -4.00 7.58 9.25
C ARG A 180 -3.04 7.19 8.14
N ASN A 181 -2.47 5.98 8.23
CA ASN A 181 -1.52 5.50 7.22
C ASN A 181 -1.77 4.03 6.79
N PRO A 182 -3.00 3.56 6.55
CA PRO A 182 -3.27 2.12 6.35
C PRO A 182 -2.44 1.49 5.21
N THR A 183 -2.29 0.16 5.24
CA THR A 183 -1.68 -0.58 4.15
C THR A 183 -2.52 -0.51 2.87
N VAL A 184 -1.89 -0.79 1.72
CA VAL A 184 -2.54 -0.71 0.40
C VAL A 184 -3.84 -1.53 0.32
N ARG A 185 -3.86 -2.73 0.90
CA ARG A 185 -5.05 -3.60 0.92
C ARG A 185 -6.18 -3.03 1.80
N LEU A 186 -5.83 -2.36 2.90
CA LEU A 186 -6.78 -1.90 3.92
C LEU A 186 -7.16 -0.42 3.80
N ARG A 187 -6.67 0.30 2.78
CA ARG A 187 -6.94 1.73 2.62
C ARG A 187 -8.41 2.09 2.37
N TYR A 188 -9.15 1.27 1.61
CA TYR A 188 -10.58 1.49 1.40
C TYR A 188 -11.43 1.25 2.68
N PRO A 189 -11.21 0.15 3.43
CA PRO A 189 -11.84 0.00 4.74
C PRO A 189 -11.47 1.13 5.71
N ALA A 190 -10.21 1.55 5.75
CA ALA A 190 -9.75 2.60 6.65
C ALA A 190 -10.32 3.98 6.30
N VAL A 191 -10.45 4.32 5.01
CA VAL A 191 -11.05 5.60 4.59
C VAL A 191 -12.57 5.59 4.80
N ARG A 192 -13.22 4.43 4.68
CA ARG A 192 -14.64 4.27 5.05
C ARG A 192 -14.87 4.63 6.52
N GLU A 193 -14.05 4.11 7.42
CA GLU A 193 -14.13 4.41 8.85
C GLU A 193 -13.85 5.88 9.14
N LEU A 194 -12.86 6.46 8.48
CA LEU A 194 -12.56 7.89 8.59
C LEU A 194 -13.77 8.73 8.15
N LEU A 195 -14.26 8.52 6.93
CA LEU A 195 -15.35 9.31 6.36
C LEU A 195 -16.66 9.12 7.13
N ARG A 196 -16.91 7.96 7.72
CA ARG A 196 -18.02 7.78 8.66
C ARG A 196 -17.91 8.71 9.86
N ALA A 197 -16.74 8.84 10.46
CA ALA A 197 -16.52 9.70 11.63
C ALA A 197 -16.78 11.18 11.30
N TYR A 198 -16.48 11.61 10.07
CA TYR A 198 -16.73 12.97 9.58
C TYR A 198 -18.06 13.14 8.83
N ARG A 199 -18.96 12.14 8.89
CA ARG A 199 -20.28 12.16 8.22
C ARG A 199 -20.21 12.41 6.70
N ARG A 200 -19.18 11.89 6.05
CA ARG A 200 -18.91 12.03 4.60
C ARG A 200 -18.97 10.72 3.84
N MET A 201 -20.00 9.92 4.12
CA MET A 201 -20.19 8.63 3.45
C MET A 201 -20.52 8.77 1.96
N ASP A 202 -21.02 9.93 1.52
CA ASP A 202 -21.17 10.30 0.11
C ASP A 202 -19.82 10.23 -0.63
N VAL A 203 -18.78 10.81 -0.05
CA VAL A 203 -17.41 10.80 -0.60
C VAL A 203 -16.89 9.36 -0.69
N TYR A 204 -17.22 8.51 0.29
CA TYR A 204 -16.80 7.11 0.26
C TYR A 204 -17.41 6.35 -0.93
N GLU A 205 -18.70 6.54 -1.21
CA GLU A 205 -19.35 5.92 -2.38
C GLU A 205 -18.80 6.49 -3.70
N GLU A 206 -18.44 7.78 -3.74
CA GLU A 206 -17.75 8.38 -4.89
C GLU A 206 -16.36 7.78 -5.13
N LEU A 207 -15.58 7.53 -4.07
CA LEU A 207 -14.29 6.84 -4.18
C LEU A 207 -14.43 5.42 -4.74
N LEU A 208 -15.46 4.67 -4.32
CA LEU A 208 -15.78 3.36 -4.92
C LEU A 208 -16.21 3.51 -6.39
N GLY A 209 -16.90 4.59 -6.74
CA GLY A 209 -17.31 4.92 -8.11
C GLY A 209 -16.11 5.19 -9.02
N LEU A 210 -15.11 5.93 -8.52
CA LEU A 210 -13.84 6.19 -9.21
C LEU A 210 -13.02 4.91 -9.44
N LEU A 211 -13.09 3.95 -8.50
CA LEU A 211 -12.50 2.63 -8.67
C LEU A 211 -13.32 1.73 -9.63
N GLY A 212 -14.55 2.11 -9.95
CA GLY A 212 -15.48 1.32 -10.76
C GLY A 212 -16.15 0.17 -10.02
N CYS A 213 -16.08 0.12 -8.68
CA CYS A 213 -16.59 -1.00 -7.90
C CYS A 213 -17.85 -0.71 -7.06
N ALA A 214 -18.40 0.51 -7.14
CA ALA A 214 -19.54 0.93 -6.32
C ALA A 214 -20.77 -0.01 -6.41
N HIS A 215 -21.02 -0.58 -7.59
CA HIS A 215 -22.19 -1.42 -7.89
C HIS A 215 -21.89 -2.92 -7.96
N LEU A 216 -20.64 -3.33 -7.72
CA LEU A 216 -20.29 -4.75 -7.81
C LEU A 216 -20.89 -5.53 -6.65
N THR A 217 -21.59 -6.62 -6.96
CA THR A 217 -22.19 -7.49 -5.95
C THR A 217 -21.15 -8.43 -5.34
N ARG A 218 -21.46 -8.99 -4.16
CA ARG A 218 -20.61 -9.97 -3.50
C ARG A 218 -20.36 -11.19 -4.38
N GLU A 219 -21.39 -11.67 -5.07
CA GLU A 219 -21.32 -12.83 -5.96
C GLU A 219 -20.33 -12.57 -7.11
N ARG A 220 -20.42 -11.38 -7.73
CA ARG A 220 -19.54 -11.02 -8.84
C ARG A 220 -18.08 -10.86 -8.39
N VAL A 221 -17.85 -10.22 -7.26
CA VAL A 221 -16.49 -10.09 -6.67
C VAL A 221 -15.94 -11.47 -6.30
N THR A 222 -16.77 -12.37 -5.78
CA THR A 222 -16.34 -13.75 -5.43
C THR A 222 -15.92 -14.53 -6.68
N ALA A 223 -16.62 -14.36 -7.79
CA ALA A 223 -16.23 -14.97 -9.08
C ALA A 223 -14.88 -14.42 -9.58
N HIS A 224 -14.66 -13.10 -9.48
CA HIS A 224 -13.38 -12.47 -9.83
C HIS A 224 -12.24 -12.90 -8.93
N LEU A 225 -12.48 -13.04 -7.62
CA LEU A 225 -11.53 -13.59 -6.68
C LEU A 225 -11.13 -15.02 -7.09
N ALA A 226 -12.10 -15.88 -7.40
CA ALA A 226 -11.81 -17.25 -7.82
C ALA A 226 -11.01 -17.31 -9.15
N ALA A 227 -11.30 -16.43 -10.09
CA ALA A 227 -10.54 -16.31 -11.35
C ALA A 227 -9.10 -15.84 -11.10
N MET A 228 -8.93 -14.80 -10.27
CA MET A 228 -7.62 -14.30 -9.86
C MET A 228 -6.83 -15.38 -9.12
N THR A 229 -7.43 -16.14 -8.21
CA THR A 229 -6.76 -17.23 -7.49
C THR A 229 -6.17 -18.28 -8.43
N ARG A 230 -6.90 -18.68 -9.48
CA ARG A 230 -6.36 -19.62 -10.48
C ARG A 230 -5.17 -19.03 -11.24
N ALA A 231 -5.24 -17.74 -11.59
CA ALA A 231 -4.12 -17.06 -12.24
C ALA A 231 -2.91 -16.90 -11.29
N PHE A 232 -3.17 -16.70 -10.00
CA PHE A 232 -2.14 -16.65 -8.96
C PHE A 232 -1.41 -17.97 -8.84
N ASP A 233 -2.14 -19.07 -8.68
CA ASP A 233 -1.54 -20.40 -8.51
C ASP A 233 -0.69 -20.78 -9.76
N ALA A 234 -1.16 -20.45 -10.96
CA ALA A 234 -0.41 -20.65 -12.20
C ALA A 234 0.83 -19.74 -12.29
N ALA A 235 0.70 -18.45 -11.98
CA ALA A 235 1.81 -17.49 -12.03
C ALA A 235 2.89 -17.82 -11.00
N ALA A 236 2.51 -18.17 -9.77
CA ALA A 236 3.44 -18.54 -8.71
C ALA A 236 4.25 -19.80 -9.07
N ALA A 237 3.64 -20.76 -9.77
CA ALA A 237 4.32 -21.96 -10.26
C ALA A 237 5.27 -21.68 -11.45
N ALA A 238 4.94 -20.69 -12.29
CA ALA A 238 5.70 -20.37 -13.49
C ALA A 238 6.84 -19.35 -13.27
N ALA A 239 6.74 -18.52 -12.23
CA ALA A 239 7.57 -17.33 -12.03
C ALA A 239 9.08 -17.62 -12.05
N ARG A 240 9.80 -16.90 -12.91
CA ARG A 240 11.26 -16.92 -13.04
C ARG A 240 11.83 -15.51 -13.23
N THR A 241 11.12 -14.67 -13.98
CA THR A 241 11.54 -13.30 -14.25
C THR A 241 11.35 -12.42 -13.01
N PRO A 242 12.39 -11.70 -12.56
CA PRO A 242 12.26 -10.80 -11.42
C PRO A 242 11.49 -9.53 -11.80
N PHE A 243 10.49 -9.21 -10.98
CA PHE A 243 9.71 -7.97 -11.02
C PHE A 243 9.74 -7.32 -9.62
N PRO A 244 9.53 -6.00 -9.51
CA PRO A 244 9.49 -5.31 -8.21
C PRO A 244 8.45 -5.87 -7.22
N PHE A 245 7.43 -6.58 -7.72
CA PHE A 245 6.37 -7.22 -6.95
C PHE A 245 6.48 -8.74 -6.89
N SER A 246 7.54 -9.38 -7.41
CA SER A 246 7.62 -10.85 -7.51
C SER A 246 7.34 -11.57 -6.19
N ALA A 247 7.78 -11.00 -5.07
CA ALA A 247 7.53 -11.54 -3.74
C ALA A 247 6.03 -11.66 -3.40
N ASP A 248 5.17 -10.83 -3.98
CA ASP A 248 3.72 -10.86 -3.77
C ASP A 248 3.03 -12.03 -4.49
N VAL A 249 3.70 -12.68 -5.44
CA VAL A 249 3.16 -13.79 -6.24
C VAL A 249 4.05 -15.02 -6.04
N THR A 250 3.95 -15.58 -4.83
CA THR A 250 4.66 -16.79 -4.41
C THR A 250 3.73 -17.64 -3.55
N GLU A 251 4.05 -18.93 -3.37
CA GLU A 251 3.32 -19.79 -2.44
C GLU A 251 3.27 -19.19 -1.03
N ALA A 252 4.41 -18.67 -0.54
CA ALA A 252 4.52 -18.06 0.77
C ALA A 252 3.66 -16.79 0.92
N ALA A 253 3.44 -16.03 -0.16
CA ALA A 253 2.62 -14.83 -0.15
C ALA A 253 1.13 -15.10 -0.38
N ARG A 254 0.73 -16.33 -0.74
CA ARG A 254 -0.66 -16.69 -1.02
C ARG A 254 -1.64 -16.31 0.11
N PRO A 255 -1.34 -16.51 1.41
CA PRO A 255 -2.23 -16.06 2.48
C PRO A 255 -2.47 -14.55 2.49
N VAL A 256 -1.45 -13.76 2.13
CA VAL A 256 -1.56 -12.30 2.05
C VAL A 256 -2.32 -11.88 0.78
N ALA A 257 -1.95 -12.45 -0.37
CA ALA A 257 -2.46 -12.03 -1.66
C ALA A 257 -3.89 -12.51 -1.94
N VAL A 258 -4.19 -13.77 -1.63
CA VAL A 258 -5.47 -14.43 -1.93
C VAL A 258 -6.39 -14.42 -0.71
N ASP A 259 -5.94 -15.00 0.40
CA ASP A 259 -6.81 -15.22 1.56
C ASP A 259 -7.18 -13.88 2.23
N GLY A 260 -6.31 -12.87 2.15
CA GLY A 260 -6.63 -11.50 2.56
C GLY A 260 -7.78 -10.86 1.76
N GLY A 261 -7.90 -11.17 0.47
CA GLY A 261 -9.05 -10.75 -0.34
C GLY A 261 -10.32 -11.52 0.03
N ALA A 262 -10.19 -12.82 0.29
CA ALA A 262 -11.30 -13.67 0.74
C ALA A 262 -11.87 -13.21 2.10
N ASP A 263 -11.01 -12.84 3.05
CA ASP A 263 -11.42 -12.28 4.36
C ASP A 263 -12.26 -11.02 4.20
N LEU A 264 -11.84 -10.09 3.34
CA LEU A 264 -12.60 -8.87 3.06
C LEU A 264 -13.99 -9.19 2.52
N VAL A 265 -14.09 -10.09 1.53
CA VAL A 265 -15.37 -10.53 0.97
C VAL A 265 -16.27 -11.17 2.03
N ALA A 266 -15.71 -12.07 2.86
CA ALA A 266 -16.44 -12.74 3.93
C ALA A 266 -17.03 -11.75 4.95
N ARG A 267 -16.27 -10.71 5.30
CA ARG A 267 -16.68 -9.62 6.21
C ARG A 267 -17.64 -8.61 5.57
N GLY A 268 -18.05 -8.82 4.32
CA GLY A 268 -18.94 -7.93 3.57
C GLY A 268 -18.25 -6.73 2.94
N LEU A 269 -16.92 -6.65 2.99
CA LEU A 269 -16.08 -5.61 2.37
C LEU A 269 -15.68 -6.00 0.93
N HIS A 270 -16.62 -6.58 0.20
CA HIS A 270 -16.38 -7.12 -1.14
C HIS A 270 -16.00 -6.02 -2.15
N ARG A 271 -16.60 -4.83 -2.09
CA ARG A 271 -16.28 -3.71 -2.98
C ARG A 271 -14.85 -3.21 -2.75
N GLU A 272 -14.40 -3.22 -1.50
CA GLU A 272 -13.05 -2.84 -1.10
C GLU A 272 -11.99 -3.87 -1.52
N ALA A 273 -12.35 -5.16 -1.55
CA ALA A 273 -11.46 -6.22 -1.99
C ALA A 273 -11.05 -6.09 -3.48
N VAL A 274 -11.88 -5.43 -4.29
CA VAL A 274 -11.73 -5.33 -5.75
C VAL A 274 -10.38 -4.73 -6.17
N PHE A 275 -9.90 -3.68 -5.48
CA PHE A 275 -8.60 -3.10 -5.79
C PHE A 275 -7.49 -4.16 -5.73
N TRP A 276 -7.48 -4.96 -4.66
CA TRP A 276 -6.43 -5.94 -4.44
C TRP A 276 -6.57 -7.15 -5.37
N ILE A 277 -7.79 -7.55 -5.70
CA ILE A 277 -8.07 -8.59 -6.71
C ILE A 277 -7.53 -8.15 -8.06
N ALA A 278 -7.89 -6.95 -8.54
CA ALA A 278 -7.44 -6.45 -9.84
C ALA A 278 -5.92 -6.26 -9.91
N ALA A 279 -5.30 -5.69 -8.86
CA ALA A 279 -3.85 -5.50 -8.79
C ALA A 279 -3.10 -6.84 -8.80
N THR A 280 -3.55 -7.82 -8.01
CA THR A 280 -2.93 -9.15 -7.97
C THR A 280 -3.11 -9.88 -9.29
N TYR A 281 -4.30 -9.82 -9.89
CA TYR A 281 -4.57 -10.47 -11.18
C TYR A 281 -3.68 -9.89 -12.28
N ALA A 282 -3.55 -8.57 -12.37
CA ALA A 282 -2.69 -7.93 -13.35
C ALA A 282 -1.21 -8.33 -13.20
N ARG A 283 -0.71 -8.44 -11.95
CA ARG A 283 0.64 -8.94 -11.64
C ARG A 283 0.84 -10.38 -12.07
N CYS A 284 -0.15 -11.24 -11.84
CA CYS A 284 -0.11 -12.64 -12.29
C CYS A 284 0.00 -12.73 -13.81
N LEU A 285 -0.81 -11.95 -14.55
CA LEU A 285 -0.74 -11.90 -16.00
C LEU A 285 0.59 -11.39 -16.53
N LYS A 286 1.23 -10.45 -15.83
CA LYS A 286 2.57 -9.97 -16.19
C LYS A 286 3.62 -11.07 -16.09
N ILE A 287 3.57 -11.85 -15.01
CA ILE A 287 4.45 -13.01 -14.81
C ILE A 287 4.18 -14.06 -15.90
N LEU A 288 2.92 -14.45 -16.11
CA LEU A 288 2.56 -15.46 -17.11
C LEU A 288 2.97 -15.02 -18.53
N ALA A 289 2.80 -13.75 -18.88
CA ALA A 289 3.24 -13.24 -20.18
C ALA A 289 4.76 -13.36 -20.40
N ALA A 290 5.56 -13.24 -19.33
CA ALA A 290 7.02 -13.37 -19.41
C ALA A 290 7.49 -14.83 -19.33
N ASP A 291 6.91 -15.61 -18.42
CA ASP A 291 7.45 -16.92 -18.01
C ASP A 291 6.61 -18.11 -18.48
N ALA A 292 5.38 -17.90 -18.97
CA ALA A 292 4.52 -18.94 -19.50
C ALA A 292 3.59 -18.39 -20.62
N PRO A 293 4.14 -17.85 -21.73
CA PRO A 293 3.34 -17.13 -22.73
C PRO A 293 2.26 -17.97 -23.43
N GLY A 294 2.31 -19.31 -23.33
CA GLY A 294 1.25 -20.20 -23.79
C GLY A 294 0.02 -20.26 -22.87
N GLU A 295 0.13 -19.80 -21.62
CA GLU A 295 -0.94 -19.82 -20.62
C GLU A 295 -1.91 -18.63 -20.80
N THR A 296 -2.71 -18.67 -21.86
CA THR A 296 -3.66 -17.61 -22.19
C THR A 296 -5.03 -17.75 -21.52
N GLY A 297 -5.29 -18.87 -20.82
CA GLY A 297 -6.59 -19.21 -20.23
C GLY A 297 -7.10 -18.21 -19.18
N HIS A 298 -6.22 -17.35 -18.67
CA HIS A 298 -6.55 -16.35 -17.65
C HIS A 298 -6.93 -14.98 -18.20
N LEU A 299 -6.75 -14.74 -19.51
CA LEU A 299 -6.97 -13.42 -20.12
C LEU A 299 -8.44 -13.01 -20.13
N ALA A 300 -9.34 -13.95 -20.45
CA ALA A 300 -10.78 -13.67 -20.51
C ALA A 300 -11.34 -13.24 -19.15
N GLY A 301 -10.98 -13.95 -18.06
CA GLY A 301 -11.41 -13.58 -16.71
C GLY A 301 -10.90 -12.21 -16.26
N PHE A 302 -9.70 -11.81 -16.70
CA PHE A 302 -9.19 -10.47 -16.42
C PHE A 302 -9.88 -9.39 -17.26
N ALA A 303 -10.18 -9.67 -18.52
CA ALA A 303 -10.95 -8.77 -19.37
C ALA A 303 -12.36 -8.55 -18.81
N ASP A 304 -13.02 -9.60 -18.32
CA ASP A 304 -14.32 -9.51 -17.65
C ASP A 304 -14.26 -8.63 -16.39
N LEU A 305 -13.22 -8.79 -15.56
CA LEU A 305 -12.99 -7.91 -14.40
C LEU A 305 -12.77 -6.46 -14.85
N ALA A 306 -11.92 -6.22 -15.84
CA ALA A 306 -11.64 -4.87 -16.32
C ALA A 306 -12.90 -4.20 -16.91
N ALA A 307 -13.74 -4.96 -17.63
CA ALA A 307 -15.01 -4.48 -18.15
C ALA A 307 -15.97 -4.05 -17.03
N ASP A 308 -16.09 -4.86 -15.98
CA ASP A 308 -16.91 -4.53 -14.80
C ASP A 308 -16.44 -3.27 -14.07
N LEU A 309 -15.13 -2.99 -14.08
CA LEU A 309 -14.56 -1.75 -13.55
C LEU A 309 -14.75 -0.55 -14.49
N GLY A 310 -15.35 -0.75 -15.67
CA GLY A 310 -15.43 0.28 -16.71
C GLY A 310 -14.04 0.71 -17.20
N ALA A 311 -13.12 -0.25 -17.27
CA ALA A 311 -11.70 -0.12 -17.65
C ALA A 311 -11.32 -1.17 -18.71
N GLY A 312 -12.29 -1.63 -19.51
CA GLY A 312 -12.15 -2.74 -20.47
C GLY A 312 -11.36 -2.40 -21.74
N SER A 313 -11.00 -1.14 -21.93
CA SER A 313 -10.28 -0.66 -23.11
C SER A 313 -9.33 0.52 -22.78
N PRO A 314 -8.38 0.86 -23.68
CA PRO A 314 -7.56 2.05 -23.52
C PRO A 314 -8.37 3.36 -23.47
N ASP A 315 -9.49 3.44 -24.20
CA ASP A 315 -10.40 4.59 -24.15
C ASP A 315 -11.09 4.70 -22.78
N ASP A 316 -11.57 3.57 -22.26
CA ASP A 316 -12.15 3.50 -20.92
C ASP A 316 -11.16 3.93 -19.84
N LEU A 317 -9.91 3.47 -19.92
CA LEU A 317 -8.85 3.86 -18.98
C LEU A 317 -8.55 5.37 -19.03
N ARG A 318 -8.53 5.97 -20.23
CA ARG A 318 -8.38 7.42 -20.39
C ARG A 318 -9.57 8.18 -19.80
N ARG A 319 -10.79 7.70 -20.00
CA ARG A 319 -11.99 8.29 -19.38
C ARG A 319 -11.90 8.20 -17.85
N ARG A 320 -11.60 7.02 -17.31
CA ARG A 320 -11.45 6.78 -15.86
C ARG A 320 -10.35 7.66 -15.25
N ALA A 321 -9.21 7.81 -15.93
CA ALA A 321 -8.16 8.73 -15.50
C ALA A 321 -8.67 10.18 -15.42
N SER A 322 -9.41 10.61 -16.44
CA SER A 322 -10.00 11.96 -16.50
C SER A 322 -11.02 12.18 -15.37
N GLU A 323 -11.85 11.18 -15.05
CA GLU A 323 -12.78 11.20 -13.92
C GLU A 323 -12.04 11.40 -12.58
N VAL A 324 -10.96 10.63 -12.35
CA VAL A 324 -10.14 10.78 -11.13
C VAL A 324 -9.50 12.16 -11.05
N THR A 325 -8.91 12.66 -12.14
CA THR A 325 -8.29 13.99 -12.17
C THR A 325 -9.32 15.10 -11.93
N ALA A 326 -10.50 15.02 -12.54
CA ALA A 326 -11.58 15.98 -12.35
C ALA A 326 -12.14 15.99 -10.92
N TYR A 327 -12.00 14.88 -10.18
CA TYR A 327 -12.44 14.76 -8.81
C TYR A 327 -11.47 15.37 -7.77
N LEU A 328 -10.20 15.61 -8.14
CA LEU A 328 -9.18 16.08 -7.20
C LEU A 328 -9.54 17.38 -6.45
N PRO A 329 -10.15 18.41 -7.06
CA PRO A 329 -10.57 19.60 -6.33
C PRO A 329 -11.57 19.30 -5.21
N ARG A 330 -12.52 18.39 -5.43
CA ARG A 330 -13.46 17.95 -4.38
C ARG A 330 -12.74 17.17 -3.29
N LEU A 331 -11.85 16.26 -3.68
CA LEU A 331 -11.05 15.48 -2.73
C LEU A 331 -10.23 16.38 -1.80
N ARG A 332 -9.61 17.43 -2.34
CA ARG A 332 -8.84 18.42 -1.59
C ARG A 332 -9.72 19.21 -0.62
N ALA A 333 -10.90 19.66 -1.05
CA ALA A 333 -11.84 20.36 -0.18
C ALA A 333 -12.22 19.49 1.02
N VAL A 334 -12.54 18.21 0.79
CA VAL A 334 -12.86 17.26 1.88
C VAL A 334 -11.66 17.02 2.79
N ALA A 335 -10.44 16.93 2.24
CA ALA A 335 -9.22 16.77 3.03
C ALA A 335 -8.98 17.95 3.98
N GLU A 336 -9.16 19.19 3.49
CA GLU A 336 -9.07 20.40 4.32
C GLU A 336 -10.14 20.40 5.43
N GLU A 337 -11.39 20.04 5.10
CA GLU A 337 -12.45 19.95 6.11
C GLU A 337 -12.17 18.89 7.19
N ILE A 338 -11.57 17.75 6.80
CA ILE A 338 -11.10 16.75 7.78
C ILE A 338 -10.00 17.36 8.65
N MET A 339 -9.02 18.05 8.08
CA MET A 339 -7.93 18.67 8.85
C MET A 339 -8.43 19.81 9.78
N ASP A 340 -9.47 20.54 9.38
CA ASP A 340 -10.08 21.59 10.18
C ASP A 340 -10.86 21.03 11.38
N ALA A 341 -11.55 19.91 11.18
CA ALA A 341 -12.35 19.27 12.21
C ALA A 341 -11.58 18.23 13.06
N ASN A 342 -10.36 17.86 12.69
CA ASN A 342 -9.57 16.85 13.39
C ASN A 342 -8.89 17.45 14.64
N PRO A 343 -9.28 17.07 15.87
CA PRO A 343 -8.73 17.66 17.09
C PRO A 343 -7.27 17.28 17.35
N GLU A 344 -6.74 16.26 16.67
CA GLU A 344 -5.33 15.87 16.79
C GLU A 344 -4.42 16.76 15.93
N ILE A 345 -4.96 17.44 14.91
CA ILE A 345 -4.21 18.37 14.07
C ILE A 345 -3.87 19.61 14.87
N ARG A 346 -2.59 20.00 14.83
CA ARG A 346 -2.08 21.17 15.56
C ARG A 346 -1.72 22.26 14.57
N ASP A 347 -2.11 23.49 14.88
CA ASP A 347 -1.49 24.66 14.27
C ASP A 347 -0.06 24.76 14.79
N GLY A 348 0.92 24.55 13.90
CA GLY A 348 2.32 24.54 14.28
C GLY A 348 2.68 25.84 15.01
N SER A 349 3.49 25.73 16.07
CA SER A 349 4.04 26.91 16.73
C SER A 349 4.73 27.76 15.67
N ALA A 350 4.36 29.04 15.55
CA ALA A 350 5.14 29.98 14.76
C ALA A 350 6.61 29.86 15.18
N PRO A 351 7.58 29.80 14.26
CA PRO A 351 8.97 29.84 14.66
C PRO A 351 9.16 31.15 15.44
N GLY A 352 9.60 31.03 16.70
CA GLY A 352 9.97 32.19 17.51
C GLY A 352 10.95 33.03 16.70
N GLY A 353 10.59 34.30 16.50
CA GLY A 353 11.35 35.26 15.69
C GLY A 353 12.67 35.69 16.29
#